data_AF-A0A7S3ZXJ9-F1
#
_entry.id   AF-A0A7S3ZXJ9-F1
#
_cell.length_a   1.000
_cell.length_b   1.000
_cell.length_c   1.000
_cell.angle_alpha   90.00
_cell.angle_beta   90.00
_cell.angle_gamma   90.00
#
_symmetry.space_group_name_H-M   'P 1'
#
loop_
_entity.id
_entity.type
_entity.pdbx_description
1 polymer ?
#
loop_
_entity_poly.entity_id
_entity_poly.type
_entity_poly.pdbx_seq_one_letter_code
_entity_poly.pdbx_strand_id
1 'polypeptide(L)'
;APWRGRAAEVVDGATLYVHADPPAKLDAVLAAMRAFAPPATAAAAAHRRNAVVAAQFDDGSGLGWYRARVVEVGPGGATYALRYLDFGNLEAGVPAARVAPLDAARAALPP
;
A
#
# COMPACT_ATOMS: atom_id res chain seq x y z
N ALA A 1 -20.86 18.96 -14.08
CA ALA A 1 -20.18 17.97 -14.95
C ALA A 1 -20.30 16.60 -14.30
N PRO A 2 -20.40 15.49 -15.07
CA PRO A 2 -20.38 14.15 -14.49
C PRO A 2 -19.00 13.90 -13.85
N TRP A 3 -18.98 13.10 -12.78
CA TRP A 3 -17.74 12.59 -12.21
C TRP A 3 -17.06 11.66 -13.22
N ARG A 4 -15.72 11.66 -13.22
CA ARG A 4 -14.89 10.80 -14.05
C ARG A 4 -13.86 10.08 -13.18
N GLY A 5 -13.60 8.83 -13.52
CA GLY A 5 -12.58 8.02 -12.85
C GLY A 5 -12.30 6.72 -13.58
N ARG A 6 -11.30 5.98 -13.09
CA ARG A 6 -10.86 4.69 -13.61
C ARG A 6 -10.92 3.66 -12.49
N ALA A 7 -11.36 2.44 -12.81
CA ALA A 7 -11.28 1.32 -11.88
C ALA A 7 -9.81 0.99 -11.62
N ALA A 8 -9.45 0.91 -10.34
CA ALA A 8 -8.13 0.51 -9.88
C ALA A 8 -8.12 -0.98 -9.50
N GLU A 9 -9.17 -1.43 -8.82
CA GLU A 9 -9.37 -2.83 -8.42
C GLU A 9 -10.86 -3.15 -8.44
N VAL A 10 -11.22 -4.33 -8.95
CA VAL A 10 -12.57 -4.88 -8.84
C VAL A 10 -12.51 -6.07 -7.91
N VAL A 11 -13.09 -5.94 -6.71
CA VAL A 11 -13.06 -7.00 -5.69
C VAL A 11 -14.15 -8.03 -5.98
N ASP A 12 -15.35 -7.55 -6.30
CA ASP A 12 -16.50 -8.36 -6.65
C ASP A 12 -17.52 -7.54 -7.47
N GLY A 13 -18.71 -8.09 -7.72
CA GLY A 13 -19.76 -7.42 -8.49
C GLY A 13 -20.41 -6.19 -7.82
N ALA A 14 -20.08 -5.92 -6.55
CA ALA A 14 -20.61 -4.79 -5.78
C ALA A 14 -19.52 -3.85 -5.25
N THR A 15 -18.26 -4.29 -5.23
CA THR A 15 -17.15 -3.58 -4.60
C THR A 15 -16.01 -3.35 -5.59
N LEU A 16 -15.72 -2.09 -5.86
CA LEU A 16 -14.55 -1.66 -6.63
C LEU A 16 -13.88 -0.46 -5.98
N TYR A 17 -12.59 -0.30 -6.27
CA TYR A 17 -11.81 0.89 -5.95
C TYR A 17 -11.60 1.69 -7.23
N VAL A 18 -11.69 3.01 -7.11
CA VAL A 18 -11.59 3.92 -8.25
C VAL A 18 -10.64 5.07 -7.96
N HIS A 19 -9.90 5.47 -8.98
CA HIS A 19 -9.18 6.75 -8.99
C HIS A 19 -10.03 7.80 -9.69
N ALA A 20 -10.07 9.00 -9.11
CA ALA A 20 -10.62 10.16 -9.79
C ALA A 20 -9.80 10.49 -11.05
N ASP A 21 -10.43 11.16 -12.03
CA ASP A 21 -9.76 11.67 -13.22
C ASP A 21 -9.90 13.20 -13.28
N PRO A 22 -8.81 13.97 -13.10
CA PRO A 22 -7.41 13.53 -12.96
C PRO A 22 -7.08 12.96 -11.56
N PRO A 23 -6.09 12.04 -11.45
CA PRO A 23 -5.77 11.32 -10.21
C PRO A 23 -4.76 12.07 -9.32
N ALA A 24 -4.94 13.38 -9.10
CA ALA A 24 -3.93 14.24 -8.46
C ALA A 24 -3.45 13.75 -7.07
N LYS A 25 -4.32 13.10 -6.30
CA LYS A 25 -3.97 12.51 -4.98
C LYS A 25 -3.06 11.31 -5.13
N LEU A 26 -3.38 10.41 -6.06
CA LEU A 26 -2.56 9.24 -6.37
C LEU A 26 -1.17 9.69 -6.86
N ASP A 27 -1.11 10.70 -7.74
CA ASP A 27 0.16 11.22 -8.25
C ASP A 27 1.08 11.70 -7.12
N ALA A 28 0.53 12.42 -6.14
CA ALA A 28 1.27 12.88 -4.97
C ALA A 28 1.78 11.71 -4.11
N VAL A 29 0.96 10.67 -3.91
CA VAL A 29 1.36 9.47 -3.17
C VAL A 29 2.45 8.70 -3.91
N LEU A 30 2.28 8.45 -5.21
CA LEU A 30 3.26 7.72 -6.01
C LEU A 30 4.59 8.46 -6.10
N ALA A 31 4.57 9.79 -6.16
CA ALA A 31 5.80 10.60 -6.05
C ALA A 31 6.47 10.44 -4.68
N ALA A 32 5.71 10.52 -3.59
CA ALA A 32 6.24 10.38 -2.23
C ALA A 32 6.80 8.98 -1.94
N MET A 33 6.18 7.93 -2.49
CA MET A 33 6.61 6.55 -2.34
C MET A 33 7.76 6.15 -3.27
N ARG A 34 7.87 6.75 -4.47
CA ARG A 34 9.10 6.62 -5.30
C ARG A 34 10.35 7.14 -4.60
N ALA A 35 10.19 8.21 -3.81
CA ALA A 35 11.28 8.79 -3.02
C ALA A 35 11.44 8.13 -1.64
N PHE A 36 10.65 7.10 -1.31
CA PHE A 36 10.76 6.41 -0.03
C PHE A 36 11.98 5.47 -0.04
N ALA A 37 12.84 5.64 0.96
CA ALA A 37 13.89 4.69 1.28
C ALA A 37 13.63 4.14 2.69
N PRO A 38 13.52 2.81 2.86
CA PRO A 38 13.31 2.23 4.18
C PRO A 38 14.53 2.50 5.08
N PRO A 39 14.32 2.66 6.41
CA PRO A 39 15.43 2.86 7.33
C PRO A 39 16.37 1.64 7.34
N ALA A 40 17.67 1.87 7.23
CA ALA A 40 18.69 0.80 7.17
C ALA A 40 18.71 -0.11 8.41
N THR A 41 18.25 0.41 9.55
CA THR A 41 18.22 -0.28 10.85
C THR A 41 16.79 -0.58 11.31
N ALA A 42 15.83 -0.71 10.39
CA ALA A 42 14.49 -1.19 10.72
C ALA A 42 14.55 -2.67 11.12
N ALA A 43 15.21 -2.97 12.24
CA ALA A 43 15.19 -4.28 12.88
C ALA A 43 13.73 -4.57 13.27
N ALA A 44 13.28 -5.75 12.83
CA ALA A 44 11.90 -6.14 12.67
C ALA A 44 11.12 -6.26 13.99
N ALA A 45 10.64 -5.13 14.52
CA ALA A 45 9.43 -5.19 15.32
C ALA A 45 8.28 -5.61 14.40
N ALA A 46 7.67 -6.77 14.67
CA ALA A 46 6.56 -7.26 13.86
C ALA A 46 5.46 -6.19 13.77
N HIS A 47 4.96 -5.95 12.56
CA HIS A 47 3.88 -5.00 12.37
C HIS A 47 2.59 -5.58 12.93
N ARG A 48 1.81 -4.73 13.62
CA ARG A 48 0.50 -5.11 14.15
C ARG A 48 -0.58 -5.00 13.08
N ARG A 49 -1.66 -5.77 13.25
CA ARG A 49 -2.92 -5.57 12.50
C ARG A 49 -3.33 -4.10 12.55
N ASN A 50 -3.84 -3.59 11.43
CA ASN A 50 -4.21 -2.20 11.18
C ASN A 50 -3.06 -1.19 11.12
N ALA A 51 -1.79 -1.59 11.27
CA ALA A 51 -0.68 -0.68 11.01
C ALA A 51 -0.65 -0.26 9.53
N VAL A 52 -0.40 1.03 9.29
CA VAL A 52 -0.07 1.55 7.97
C VAL A 52 1.44 1.44 7.80
N VAL A 53 1.85 0.79 6.70
CA VAL A 53 3.24 0.42 6.41
C VAL A 53 3.57 0.76 4.96
N ALA A 54 4.87 0.82 4.65
CA ALA A 54 5.34 0.74 3.29
C ALA A 54 5.46 -0.74 2.92
N ALA A 55 4.95 -1.13 1.77
CA ALA A 55 5.07 -2.49 1.27
C ALA A 55 5.48 -2.51 -0.20
N GLN A 56 6.35 -3.43 -0.55
CA GLN A 56 6.75 -3.64 -1.92
C GLN A 56 5.69 -4.42 -2.68
N PHE A 57 5.33 -3.98 -3.89
CA PHE A 57 4.46 -4.69 -4.84
C PHE A 57 5.06 -4.61 -6.23
N ASP A 58 4.87 -5.65 -7.04
CA ASP A 58 5.22 -5.62 -8.47
C ASP A 58 3.93 -5.49 -9.27
N ASP A 59 3.76 -4.34 -9.91
CA ASP A 59 2.60 -4.02 -10.76
C ASP A 59 2.84 -4.36 -12.24
N GLY A 60 3.92 -5.08 -12.56
CA GLY A 60 4.36 -5.36 -13.92
C GLY A 60 5.43 -4.38 -14.43
N SER A 61 5.74 -3.31 -13.69
CA SER A 61 6.86 -2.41 -13.96
C SER A 61 8.10 -2.69 -13.09
N GLY A 62 8.04 -3.74 -12.28
CA GLY A 62 9.05 -4.10 -11.30
C GLY A 62 8.64 -3.72 -9.88
N LEU A 63 9.48 -4.13 -8.92
CA LEU A 63 9.18 -4.01 -7.51
C LEU A 63 9.27 -2.55 -7.02
N GLY A 64 8.15 -1.98 -6.58
CA GLY A 64 8.04 -0.61 -6.07
C GLY A 64 7.44 -0.53 -4.66
N TRP A 65 7.68 0.56 -3.93
CA TRP A 65 7.10 0.80 -2.61
C TRP A 65 5.72 1.47 -2.71
N TYR A 66 4.77 0.99 -1.91
CA TYR A 66 3.40 1.48 -1.84
C TYR A 66 2.91 1.58 -0.40
N ARG A 67 1.85 2.34 -0.16
CA ARG A 67 1.22 2.38 1.17
C ARG A 67 0.28 1.19 1.31
N ALA A 68 0.43 0.45 2.40
CA ALA A 68 -0.41 -0.68 2.70
C ALA A 68 -0.90 -0.64 4.14
N ARG A 69 -2.02 -1.31 4.39
CA ARG A 69 -2.50 -1.61 5.73
C ARG A 69 -2.35 -3.10 5.99
N VAL A 70 -1.79 -3.44 7.15
CA VAL A 70 -1.74 -4.82 7.65
C VAL A 70 -3.15 -5.28 7.96
N VAL A 71 -3.67 -6.18 7.14
CA VAL A 71 -4.96 -6.83 7.35
C VAL A 71 -4.79 -8.01 8.29
N GLU A 72 -3.73 -8.80 8.13
CA GLU A 72 -3.41 -9.96 8.97
C GLU A 72 -1.90 -10.07 9.20
N VAL A 73 -1.53 -10.62 10.36
CA VAL A 73 -0.14 -10.93 10.74
C VAL A 73 0.00 -12.44 10.75
N GLY A 74 0.89 -12.98 9.92
CA GLY A 74 1.20 -14.40 9.88
C GLY A 74 2.03 -14.85 11.10
N PRO A 75 2.27 -16.17 11.23
CA PRO A 75 3.01 -16.75 12.35
C PRO A 75 4.37 -16.07 12.57
N GLY A 76 4.65 -15.66 13.82
CA GLY A 76 5.91 -15.02 14.19
C GLY A 76 6.19 -13.68 13.50
N GLY A 77 5.22 -13.08 12.78
CA GLY A 77 5.44 -11.87 11.99
C GLY A 77 6.27 -12.09 10.72
N ALA A 78 6.40 -13.34 10.24
CA ALA A 78 7.19 -13.67 9.06
C ALA A 78 6.53 -13.23 7.75
N THR A 79 5.19 -13.23 7.71
CA THR A 79 4.39 -12.81 6.56
C THR A 79 3.21 -11.94 6.99
N TYR A 80 2.65 -11.21 6.03
CA TYR A 80 1.48 -10.35 6.23
C TYR A 80 0.46 -10.54 5.12
N ALA A 81 -0.83 -10.36 5.44
CA ALA A 81 -1.83 -10.02 4.44
C ALA A 81 -2.00 -8.50 4.43
N LEU A 82 -1.90 -7.89 3.25
CA LEU A 82 -1.84 -6.45 3.08
C LEU A 82 -2.95 -5.97 2.14
N ARG A 83 -3.55 -4.83 2.48
CA ARG A 83 -4.41 -4.05 1.57
C ARG A 83 -3.63 -2.84 1.11
N TYR A 84 -3.36 -2.72 -0.18
CA TYR A 84 -2.73 -1.54 -0.75
C TYR A 84 -3.72 -0.38 -0.77
N LEU A 85 -3.43 0.69 -0.02
CA LEU A 85 -4.40 1.73 0.31
C LEU A 85 -4.83 2.54 -0.91
N ASP A 86 -3.89 2.74 -1.83
CA ASP A 86 -4.06 3.61 -2.98
C ASP A 86 -4.63 2.88 -4.19
N PHE A 87 -4.75 1.55 -4.16
CA PHE A 87 -5.20 0.73 -5.29
C PHE A 87 -6.36 -0.19 -4.92
N GLY A 88 -6.43 -0.62 -3.65
CA GLY A 88 -7.49 -1.47 -3.13
C GLY A 88 -7.23 -2.96 -3.23
N ASN A 89 -6.21 -3.41 -3.97
CA ASN A 89 -5.87 -4.82 -4.09
C ASN A 89 -5.36 -5.42 -2.76
N LEU A 90 -5.59 -6.72 -2.58
CA LEU A 90 -5.10 -7.51 -1.45
C LEU A 90 -3.97 -8.44 -1.90
N GLU A 91 -2.90 -8.50 -1.13
CA GLU A 91 -1.84 -9.49 -1.30
C GLU A 91 -1.66 -10.27 0.01
N ALA A 92 -1.78 -11.59 -0.06
CA ALA A 92 -1.58 -12.48 1.08
C ALA A 92 -0.16 -13.06 1.07
N GLY A 93 0.38 -13.35 2.26
CA GLY A 93 1.68 -14.02 2.38
C GLY A 93 2.88 -13.13 2.05
N VAL A 94 2.75 -11.81 2.12
CA VAL A 94 3.84 -10.86 1.83
C VAL A 94 4.95 -11.04 2.87
N PRO A 95 6.18 -11.40 2.48
CA PRO A 95 7.29 -11.59 3.40
C PRO A 95 7.63 -10.30 4.15
N ALA A 96 8.03 -10.41 5.42
CA ALA A 96 8.43 -9.26 6.22
C ALA A 96 9.53 -8.40 5.57
N ALA A 97 10.41 -9.00 4.77
CA ALA A 97 11.46 -8.29 4.04
C ALA A 97 10.93 -7.30 2.98
N ARG A 98 9.67 -7.46 2.53
CA ARG A 98 8.98 -6.56 1.60
C ARG A 98 8.16 -5.49 2.33
N VAL A 99 8.25 -5.39 3.65
CA VAL A 99 7.46 -4.47 4.48
C VAL A 99 8.37 -3.63 5.35
N ALA A 100 8.09 -2.33 5.44
CA ALA A 100 8.85 -1.38 6.24
C ALA A 100 7.93 -0.39 6.98
N PRO A 101 8.39 0.20 8.10
CA PRO A 101 7.67 1.28 8.76
C PRO A 101 7.44 2.46 7.78
N LEU A 102 6.24 3.03 7.81
CA LEU A 102 5.92 4.27 7.09
C LEU A 102 5.88 5.44 8.06
N ASP A 103 6.53 6.54 7.72
CA ASP A 103 6.46 7.76 8.52
C ASP A 103 5.06 8.39 8.49
N ALA A 104 4.74 9.16 9.52
CA ALA A 104 3.42 9.76 9.68
C ALA A 104 3.04 10.71 8.54
N ALA A 105 4.01 11.38 7.90
CA ALA A 105 3.75 12.33 6.83
C ALA A 105 3.26 11.60 5.56
N ARG A 106 3.94 10.52 5.17
CA ARG A 106 3.49 9.67 4.04
C ARG A 106 2.20 8.92 4.36
N ALA A 107 2.04 8.45 5.60
CA ALA A 107 0.82 7.78 6.04
C ALA A 107 -0.41 8.70 6.00
N ALA A 108 -0.24 10.00 6.23
CA ALA A 108 -1.32 10.98 6.26
C ALA A 108 -1.71 11.53 4.87
N LEU A 109 -1.00 11.18 3.79
CA LEU A 109 -1.39 11.63 2.44
C LEU A 109 -2.82 11.17 2.09
N PRO A 110 -3.64 12.00 1.43
CA PRO A 110 -4.99 11.62 1.05
C PRO A 110 -4.97 10.37 0.14
N PRO A 111 -5.79 9.34 0.42
CA PRO A 111 -6.08 8.29 -0.55
C PRO A 111 -6.96 8.81 -1.70
#